data_AF-A5V253-F1
#
_entry.id   AF-A5V253-F1
#
_cell.length_a   1.000
_cell.length_b   1.000
_cell.length_c   1.000
_cell.angle_alpha   90.00
_cell.angle_beta   90.00
_cell.angle_gamma   90.00
#
_symmetry.space_group_name_H-M   'P 1'
#
loop_
_entity.id
_entity.type
_entity.pdbx_description
1 polymer ?
#
loop_
_entity_poly.entity_id
_entity_poly.type
_entity_poly.pdbx_seq_one_letter_code
_entity_poly.pdbx_strand_id
1 'polypeptide(L)'
;MKRLRHDVNALVSIALLVTTTIAILTGIIADVWDLTGFVFHTYAGYVMAALVMFHVALNWGRLRRYVYVRLFRSGSTARTRSPAFATVHPRRSTVEPSAPGIVRALHTRRGFLGVLIGGLAGLAIGRSTARVRLDVPFGTDLGVAYHQWSKPGMSDLFGAVASWGAQPPLYKTYPDSLRIMLPPPDDRPGLALETAIQQRRSVRHYSDEPLTLAELSRLLYYTGGINAERFGIKLRAAPSAGALYPIETYLAIHRVADLRPGVYHYNVADHSLSLIRDADVRGETVRHGLMQEFLGTCNAVVYFTVILQRLRWRYQERAYRYALLEAGHLAQNLYLAATSHGMGVCAVGAFLDDEVNAMLGVDGEREAAVYMLAVGKTRDRV
;
A
#
# COMPACT_ATOMS: atom_id res chain seq x y z
N MET A 1 -47.23 27.33 -1.53
CA MET A 1 -46.56 26.50 -0.51
C MET A 1 -46.45 25.01 -0.85
N LYS A 2 -47.53 24.29 -1.25
CA LYS A 2 -47.44 22.84 -1.54
C LYS A 2 -46.54 22.47 -2.73
N ARG A 3 -46.56 23.24 -3.83
CA ARG A 3 -45.66 23.06 -4.99
C ARG A 3 -44.20 23.32 -4.64
N LEU A 4 -43.90 24.46 -4.02
CA LEU A 4 -42.56 24.80 -3.54
C LEU A 4 -41.94 23.71 -2.65
N ARG A 5 -42.71 23.12 -1.73
CA ARG A 5 -42.23 22.01 -0.89
C ARG A 5 -41.97 20.72 -1.69
N HIS A 6 -42.71 20.50 -2.77
CA HIS A 6 -42.49 19.35 -3.66
C HIS A 6 -41.20 19.53 -4.48
N ASP A 7 -40.98 20.73 -5.02
CA ASP A 7 -39.81 21.07 -5.81
C ASP A 7 -38.54 21.04 -4.94
N VAL A 8 -38.61 21.57 -3.71
CA VAL A 8 -37.51 21.47 -2.72
C VAL A 8 -37.23 20.02 -2.35
N ASN A 9 -38.26 19.18 -2.15
CA ASN A 9 -38.05 17.74 -1.89
C ASN A 9 -37.36 17.02 -3.06
N ALA A 10 -37.74 17.35 -4.30
CA ALA A 10 -37.12 16.77 -5.50
C ALA A 10 -35.64 17.18 -5.59
N LEU A 11 -35.33 18.46 -5.39
CA LEU A 11 -33.96 18.97 -5.39
C LEU A 11 -33.09 18.33 -4.30
N VAL A 12 -33.60 18.17 -3.08
CA VAL A 12 -32.89 17.50 -1.98
C VAL A 12 -32.66 16.03 -2.28
N SER A 13 -33.62 15.35 -2.92
CA SER A 13 -33.48 13.93 -3.29
C SER A 13 -32.47 13.73 -4.42
N ILE A 14 -32.42 14.63 -5.40
CA ILE A 14 -31.41 14.64 -6.46
C ILE A 14 -30.02 14.91 -5.87
N ALA A 15 -29.91 15.91 -4.98
CA ALA A 15 -28.66 16.19 -4.28
C ALA A 15 -28.18 14.97 -3.48
N LEU A 16 -29.07 14.30 -2.73
CA LEU A 16 -28.76 13.06 -2.03
C LEU A 16 -28.23 11.97 -2.95
N LEU A 17 -28.87 11.76 -4.09
CA LEU A 17 -28.44 10.74 -5.05
C LEU A 17 -27.04 11.06 -5.61
N VAL A 18 -26.79 12.32 -5.95
CA VAL A 18 -25.49 12.79 -6.47
C VAL A 18 -24.41 12.63 -5.39
N THR A 19 -24.65 13.11 -4.18
CA THR A 19 -23.66 13.02 -3.08
C THR A 19 -23.41 11.58 -2.66
N THR A 20 -24.43 10.72 -2.67
CA THR A 20 -24.28 9.27 -2.40
C THR A 20 -23.46 8.59 -3.48
N THR A 21 -23.71 8.92 -4.75
CA THR A 21 -22.92 8.40 -5.87
C THR A 21 -21.46 8.83 -5.76
N ILE A 22 -21.20 10.10 -5.44
CA ILE A 22 -19.84 10.62 -5.23
C ILE A 22 -19.18 9.93 -4.03
N ALA A 23 -19.87 9.76 -2.91
CA ALA A 23 -19.33 9.08 -1.74
C ALA A 23 -19.00 7.61 -2.03
N ILE A 24 -19.86 6.89 -2.75
CA ILE A 24 -19.60 5.50 -3.15
C ILE A 24 -18.39 5.44 -4.09
N LEU A 25 -18.34 6.28 -5.13
CA LEU A 25 -17.23 6.30 -6.08
C LEU A 25 -15.91 6.66 -5.40
N THR A 26 -15.91 7.67 -4.52
CA THR A 26 -14.72 8.07 -3.76
C THR A 26 -14.30 7.03 -2.73
N GLY A 27 -15.25 6.30 -2.13
CA GLY A 27 -14.97 5.17 -1.24
C GLY A 27 -14.36 3.98 -1.99
N ILE A 28 -14.89 3.63 -3.16
CA ILE A 28 -14.32 2.59 -4.04
C ILE A 28 -12.90 2.99 -4.46
N ILE A 29 -12.68 4.25 -4.85
CA ILE A 29 -11.34 4.74 -5.18
C ILE A 29 -10.42 4.65 -3.95
N ALA A 30 -10.87 5.06 -2.77
CA ALA A 30 -10.07 4.96 -1.56
C ALA A 30 -9.68 3.51 -1.21
N ASP A 31 -10.61 2.56 -1.37
CA ASP A 31 -10.42 1.13 -1.09
C ASP A 31 -9.48 0.46 -2.11
N VAL A 32 -9.71 0.69 -3.41
CA VAL A 32 -8.85 0.16 -4.49
C VAL A 32 -7.40 0.63 -4.30
N TRP A 33 -7.20 1.87 -3.84
CA TRP A 33 -5.89 2.50 -3.73
C TRP A 33 -5.31 2.51 -2.32
N ASP A 34 -6.01 1.91 -1.33
CA ASP A 34 -5.61 1.87 0.09
C ASP A 34 -5.25 3.26 0.66
N LEU A 35 -6.03 4.26 0.28
CA LEU A 35 -5.87 5.64 0.73
C LEU A 35 -6.54 5.79 2.10
N THR A 36 -5.86 5.39 3.16
CA THR A 36 -6.30 5.62 4.54
C THR A 36 -6.41 7.12 4.79
N GLY A 37 -7.63 7.67 4.73
CA GLY A 37 -7.90 9.09 4.95
C GLY A 37 -8.18 9.92 3.69
N PHE A 38 -8.77 9.33 2.63
CA PHE A 38 -9.21 10.11 1.47
C PHE A 38 -10.25 11.18 1.86
N VAL A 39 -9.76 12.40 2.01
CA VAL A 39 -10.45 13.56 2.59
C VAL A 39 -11.80 13.86 1.90
N PHE A 40 -11.90 13.65 0.59
CA PHE A 40 -13.14 13.83 -0.17
C PHE A 40 -14.23 12.83 0.20
N HIS A 41 -13.88 11.60 0.59
CA HIS A 41 -14.85 10.60 1.03
C HIS A 41 -15.48 11.01 2.36
N THR A 42 -14.65 11.49 3.30
CA THR A 42 -15.09 12.03 4.59
C THR A 42 -16.04 13.22 4.42
N TYR A 43 -15.68 14.20 3.58
CA TYR A 43 -16.55 15.37 3.33
C TYR A 43 -17.83 15.01 2.56
N ALA A 44 -17.76 14.11 1.57
CA ALA A 44 -18.96 13.62 0.88
C ALA A 44 -19.91 12.89 1.84
N GLY A 45 -19.37 12.13 2.81
CA GLY A 45 -20.13 11.52 3.90
C GLY A 45 -20.86 12.55 4.78
N TYR A 46 -20.19 13.63 5.20
CA TYR A 46 -20.82 14.70 5.99
C TYR A 46 -21.94 15.43 5.23
N VAL A 47 -21.71 15.76 3.95
CA VAL A 47 -22.74 16.40 3.11
C VAL A 47 -23.93 15.47 2.93
N MET A 48 -23.70 14.16 2.73
CA MET A 48 -24.77 13.17 2.65
C MET A 48 -25.57 13.10 3.96
N ALA A 49 -24.91 13.02 5.11
CA ALA A 49 -25.59 12.99 6.41
C ALA A 49 -26.46 14.24 6.64
N ALA A 50 -25.96 15.42 6.31
CA ALA A 50 -26.71 16.68 6.41
C ALA A 50 -27.94 16.70 5.47
N LEU A 51 -27.78 16.24 4.23
CA LEU A 51 -28.89 16.14 3.28
C LEU A 51 -29.93 15.09 3.69
N VAL A 52 -29.51 13.97 4.31
CA VAL A 52 -30.42 12.94 4.83
C VAL A 52 -31.23 13.51 5.98
N MET A 53 -30.59 14.21 6.92
CA MET A 53 -31.26 14.90 8.02
C MET A 53 -32.28 15.91 7.52
N PHE A 54 -31.93 16.70 6.50
CA PHE A 54 -32.83 17.66 5.88
C PHE A 54 -34.00 16.97 5.17
N HIS A 55 -33.75 15.87 4.47
CA HIS A 55 -34.79 15.06 3.81
C HIS A 55 -35.76 14.44 4.83
N VAL A 56 -35.25 13.93 5.95
CA VAL A 56 -36.05 13.40 7.06
C VAL A 56 -36.90 14.50 7.69
N ALA A 57 -36.32 15.68 7.95
CA ALA A 57 -37.05 16.83 8.51
C ALA A 57 -38.20 17.27 7.58
N LEU A 58 -37.94 17.41 6.28
CA LEU A 58 -38.94 17.79 5.28
C LEU A 58 -40.06 16.76 5.14
N ASN A 59 -39.78 15.47 5.40
CA ASN A 59 -40.74 14.37 5.28
C ASN A 59 -41.23 13.81 6.62
N TRP A 60 -40.89 14.47 7.74
CA TRP A 60 -41.17 13.98 9.10
C TRP A 60 -42.64 13.65 9.33
N GLY A 61 -43.55 14.49 8.85
CA GLY A 61 -44.99 14.27 8.99
C GLY A 61 -45.54 13.05 8.22
N ARG A 62 -44.85 12.60 7.16
CA ARG A 62 -45.19 11.36 6.42
C ARG A 62 -44.54 10.16 7.09
N LEU A 63 -43.26 10.28 7.46
CA LEU A 63 -42.50 9.23 8.13
C LEU A 63 -43.14 8.86 9.47
N ARG A 64 -43.50 9.85 10.30
CA ARG A 64 -44.21 9.65 11.58
C ARG A 64 -45.55 8.94 11.39
N ARG A 65 -46.32 9.30 10.34
CA ARG A 65 -47.61 8.66 10.04
C ARG A 65 -47.43 7.20 9.60
N TYR A 66 -46.44 6.95 8.75
CA TYR A 66 -46.13 5.60 8.29
C TYR A 66 -45.69 4.70 9.45
N VAL A 67 -44.77 5.17 10.29
CA VAL A 67 -44.28 4.46 11.48
C VAL A 67 -45.42 4.26 12.48
N TYR A 68 -46.24 5.28 12.72
CA TYR A 68 -47.38 5.19 13.64
C TYR A 68 -48.42 4.16 13.18
N VAL A 69 -48.80 4.18 11.89
CA VAL A 69 -49.74 3.20 11.33
C VAL A 69 -49.16 1.79 11.36
N ARG A 70 -47.87 1.63 11.07
CA ARG A 70 -47.25 0.31 10.97
C ARG A 70 -46.94 -0.33 12.34
N LEU A 71 -46.66 0.47 13.37
CA LEU A 71 -46.36 -0.02 14.71
C LEU A 71 -47.59 -0.07 15.63
N PHE A 72 -48.57 0.82 15.46
CA PHE A 72 -49.68 0.97 16.40
C PHE A 72 -51.06 0.66 15.80
N ARG A 73 -51.17 0.35 14.51
CA ARG A 73 -52.43 -0.06 13.87
C ARG A 73 -52.43 -1.54 13.53
N SER A 74 -52.38 -2.37 14.56
CA SER A 74 -52.86 -3.75 14.51
C SER A 74 -54.15 -3.82 15.33
N GLY A 75 -55.29 -4.05 14.66
CA GLY A 75 -56.57 -4.31 15.34
C GLY A 75 -57.80 -3.80 14.61
N SER A 76 -58.51 -4.73 13.95
CA SER A 76 -59.97 -4.74 13.72
C SER A 76 -60.59 -3.87 12.62
N THR A 77 -61.08 -4.51 11.54
CA THR A 77 -62.52 -4.83 11.37
C THR A 77 -62.80 -5.53 10.03
N ALA A 78 -63.76 -6.45 10.07
CA ALA A 78 -64.16 -7.36 8.99
C ALA A 78 -65.38 -6.85 8.18
N ARG A 79 -65.33 -7.08 6.86
CA ARG A 79 -66.35 -7.63 5.93
C ARG A 79 -67.84 -7.20 6.05
N THR A 80 -68.45 -6.70 4.95
CA THR A 80 -69.69 -7.23 4.27
C THR A 80 -70.11 -6.50 2.95
N ARG A 81 -70.34 -7.32 1.89
CA ARG A 81 -71.27 -7.36 0.71
C ARG A 81 -71.69 -6.15 -0.20
N SER A 82 -71.78 -6.47 -1.52
CA SER A 82 -72.16 -5.74 -2.78
C SER A 82 -73.69 -5.55 -3.04
N PRO A 83 -74.25 -5.15 -4.24
CA PRO A 83 -73.72 -4.56 -5.53
C PRO A 83 -74.58 -3.42 -6.21
N ALA A 84 -74.07 -2.93 -7.37
CA ALA A 84 -74.76 -2.35 -8.58
C ALA A 84 -75.13 -0.84 -8.68
N PHE A 85 -74.55 -0.11 -9.66
CA PHE A 85 -75.15 0.30 -10.96
C PHE A 85 -74.23 1.28 -11.73
N ALA A 86 -74.33 1.27 -13.06
CA ALA A 86 -73.46 1.95 -14.02
C ALA A 86 -73.86 3.41 -14.34
N THR A 87 -72.88 4.25 -14.69
CA THR A 87 -73.04 5.40 -15.62
C THR A 87 -71.73 5.75 -16.34
N VAL A 88 -71.90 6.29 -17.54
CA VAL A 88 -70.93 6.48 -18.64
C VAL A 88 -70.12 7.80 -18.52
N HIS A 89 -68.94 7.82 -19.16
CA HIS A 89 -67.82 8.79 -19.22
C HIS A 89 -68.11 10.31 -19.44
N PRO A 90 -67.10 11.18 -19.17
CA PRO A 90 -66.22 11.64 -20.26
C PRO A 90 -64.71 11.61 -19.95
N ARG A 91 -63.92 11.44 -21.02
CA ARG A 91 -62.44 11.48 -21.08
C ARG A 91 -61.83 12.70 -20.37
N ARG A 92 -60.79 12.47 -19.56
CA ARG A 92 -59.69 13.43 -19.33
C ARG A 92 -58.35 12.71 -19.32
N SER A 93 -57.51 13.10 -20.27
CA SER A 93 -56.10 12.78 -20.38
C SER A 93 -55.33 13.31 -19.17
N THR A 94 -54.66 12.43 -18.43
CA THR A 94 -53.60 12.83 -17.48
C THR A 94 -52.36 12.01 -17.75
N VAL A 95 -51.37 12.69 -18.29
CA VAL A 95 -49.99 12.26 -18.52
C VAL A 95 -49.39 11.76 -17.20
N GLU A 96 -48.93 10.52 -17.16
CA GLU A 96 -48.10 10.00 -16.06
C GLU A 96 -46.73 10.69 -16.06
N PRO A 97 -46.15 10.98 -14.88
CA PRO A 97 -44.83 11.59 -14.80
C PRO A 97 -43.76 10.58 -15.25
N SER A 98 -42.98 10.98 -16.26
CA SER A 98 -41.85 10.23 -16.79
C SER A 98 -40.72 10.12 -15.76
N ALA A 99 -40.30 8.88 -15.45
CA ALA A 99 -39.09 8.61 -14.69
C ALA A 99 -37.83 9.07 -15.48
N PRO A 100 -36.74 9.50 -14.79
CA PRO A 100 -35.51 9.93 -15.44
C PRO A 100 -34.90 8.82 -16.33
N GLY A 101 -34.44 9.22 -17.53
CA GLY A 101 -34.16 8.33 -18.67
C GLY A 101 -33.17 7.18 -18.44
N ILE A 102 -32.31 7.27 -17.43
CA ILE A 102 -31.31 6.22 -17.10
C ILE A 102 -31.98 4.99 -16.47
N VAL A 103 -33.03 5.19 -15.65
CA VAL A 103 -33.76 4.08 -15.02
C VAL A 103 -34.60 3.32 -16.05
N ARG A 104 -35.12 4.03 -17.06
CA ARG A 104 -35.86 3.41 -18.18
C ARG A 104 -34.94 2.63 -19.13
N ALA A 105 -33.71 3.09 -19.32
CA ALA A 105 -32.72 2.41 -20.14
C ALA A 105 -32.38 1.01 -19.58
N LEU A 106 -32.18 0.88 -18.27
CA LEU A 106 -31.90 -0.41 -17.62
C LEU A 106 -33.06 -1.42 -17.69
N HIS A 107 -34.31 -0.95 -17.82
CA HIS A 107 -35.50 -1.81 -17.92
C HIS A 107 -35.81 -2.32 -19.33
N THR A 108 -35.12 -1.83 -20.36
CA THR A 108 -35.33 -2.28 -21.75
C THR A 108 -34.18 -3.20 -22.18
N ARG A 109 -34.49 -4.29 -22.90
CA ARG A 109 -33.47 -5.21 -23.43
C ARG A 109 -32.37 -4.47 -24.21
N ARG A 110 -32.70 -3.40 -24.91
CA ARG A 110 -31.75 -2.56 -25.68
C ARG A 110 -30.84 -1.70 -24.79
N GLY A 111 -31.34 -1.12 -23.70
CA GLY A 111 -30.52 -0.31 -22.81
C GLY A 111 -29.65 -1.16 -21.86
N PHE A 112 -30.12 -2.32 -21.42
CA PHE A 112 -29.28 -3.32 -20.76
C PHE A 112 -28.15 -3.81 -21.69
N LEU A 113 -28.48 -4.14 -22.95
CA LEU A 113 -27.49 -4.53 -23.95
C LEU A 113 -26.50 -3.40 -24.27
N GLY A 114 -26.95 -2.14 -24.30
CA GLY A 114 -26.09 -0.97 -24.49
C GLY A 114 -25.09 -0.76 -23.34
N VAL A 115 -25.51 -0.94 -22.09
CA VAL A 115 -24.63 -0.91 -20.91
C VAL A 115 -23.67 -2.09 -20.91
N LEU A 116 -24.15 -3.28 -21.30
CA LEU A 116 -23.33 -4.49 -21.36
C LEU A 116 -22.29 -4.43 -22.49
N ILE A 117 -22.66 -3.94 -23.68
CA ILE A 117 -21.75 -3.68 -24.80
C ILE A 117 -20.79 -2.55 -24.45
N GLY A 118 -21.26 -1.47 -23.83
CA GLY A 118 -20.38 -0.38 -23.37
C GLY A 118 -19.37 -0.84 -22.32
N GLY A 119 -19.80 -1.67 -21.37
CA GLY A 119 -18.94 -2.29 -20.36
C GLY A 119 -17.96 -3.30 -20.96
N LEU A 120 -18.41 -4.16 -21.88
CA LEU A 120 -17.55 -5.13 -22.58
C LEU A 120 -16.58 -4.44 -23.55
N ALA A 121 -17.00 -3.37 -24.24
CA ALA A 121 -16.14 -2.56 -25.09
C ALA A 121 -15.11 -1.80 -24.24
N GLY A 122 -15.51 -1.23 -23.09
CA GLY A 122 -14.58 -0.65 -22.12
C GLY A 122 -13.58 -1.68 -21.58
N LEU A 123 -14.03 -2.90 -21.28
CA LEU A 123 -13.17 -4.00 -20.83
C LEU A 123 -12.23 -4.51 -21.92
N ALA A 124 -12.70 -4.57 -23.17
CA ALA A 124 -11.93 -5.00 -24.34
C ALA A 124 -10.88 -3.96 -24.75
N ILE A 125 -11.28 -2.69 -24.84
CA ILE A 125 -10.38 -1.55 -25.08
C ILE A 125 -9.35 -1.45 -23.96
N GLY A 126 -9.78 -1.65 -22.72
CA GLY A 126 -8.89 -1.68 -21.57
C GLY A 126 -7.89 -2.84 -21.55
N ARG A 127 -8.24 -3.98 -22.15
CA ARG A 127 -7.32 -5.11 -22.32
C ARG A 127 -6.45 -5.01 -23.57
N SER A 128 -6.83 -4.17 -24.54
CA SER A 128 -6.18 -4.08 -25.85
C SER A 128 -5.24 -2.88 -26.01
N THR A 129 -5.07 -2.02 -25.00
CA THR A 129 -3.98 -1.04 -25.03
C THR A 129 -2.66 -1.77 -24.88
N ALA A 130 -2.03 -1.99 -26.02
CA ALA A 130 -0.76 -2.64 -26.21
C ALA A 130 0.27 -2.13 -25.19
N ARG A 131 1.14 -3.04 -24.73
CA ARG A 131 2.37 -2.69 -24.02
C ARG A 131 3.05 -1.58 -24.81
N VAL A 132 3.07 -0.36 -24.27
CA VAL A 132 3.84 0.72 -24.86
C VAL A 132 5.29 0.31 -24.70
N ARG A 133 5.89 -0.20 -25.79
CA ARG A 133 7.33 -0.40 -25.85
C ARG A 133 7.90 1.01 -25.89
N LEU A 134 8.54 1.41 -24.80
CA LEU A 134 9.29 2.65 -24.73
C LEU A 134 10.47 2.53 -25.68
N ASP A 135 10.34 3.12 -26.85
CA ASP A 135 11.49 3.43 -27.68
C ASP A 135 12.10 4.70 -27.08
N VAL A 136 13.19 4.55 -26.32
CA VAL A 136 13.84 5.67 -25.64
C VAL A 136 15.03 6.11 -26.49
N PRO A 137 14.96 7.27 -27.15
CA PRO A 137 16.04 7.74 -28.00
C PRO A 137 17.36 7.85 -27.23
N PHE A 138 18.47 7.51 -27.88
CA PHE A 138 19.80 7.71 -27.32
C PHE A 138 20.01 9.19 -26.91
N GLY A 139 20.52 9.41 -25.70
CA GLY A 139 20.67 10.76 -25.12
C GLY A 139 19.45 11.27 -24.34
N THR A 140 18.37 10.50 -24.23
CA THR A 140 17.25 10.84 -23.34
C THR A 140 17.71 10.76 -21.89
N ASP A 141 17.37 11.77 -21.10
CA ASP A 141 17.50 11.72 -19.64
C ASP A 141 16.50 10.70 -19.08
N LEU A 142 16.98 9.48 -18.81
CA LEU A 142 16.18 8.38 -18.29
C LEU A 142 15.56 8.70 -16.92
N GLY A 143 16.26 9.49 -16.09
CA GLY A 143 15.77 9.89 -14.78
C GLY A 143 14.56 10.81 -14.90
N VAL A 144 14.65 11.82 -15.77
CA VAL A 144 13.52 12.72 -16.07
C VAL A 144 12.40 11.97 -16.76
N ALA A 145 12.70 11.11 -17.75
CA ALA A 145 11.70 10.31 -18.44
C ALA A 145 10.93 9.41 -17.45
N TYR A 146 11.64 8.67 -16.61
CA TYR A 146 11.04 7.88 -15.53
C TYR A 146 10.22 8.77 -14.57
N HIS A 147 10.76 9.94 -14.21
CA HIS A 147 10.07 10.87 -13.33
C HIS A 147 8.76 11.42 -13.93
N GLN A 148 8.69 11.67 -15.24
CA GLN A 148 7.45 12.06 -15.88
C GLN A 148 6.49 10.88 -16.00
N TRP A 149 7.00 9.71 -16.41
CA TRP A 149 6.20 8.51 -16.63
C TRP A 149 5.49 8.02 -15.37
N SER A 150 6.21 7.92 -14.25
CA SER A 150 5.64 7.32 -13.04
C SER A 150 4.85 8.31 -12.17
N LYS A 151 4.49 9.50 -12.68
CA LYS A 151 3.53 10.42 -12.02
C LYS A 151 2.10 9.90 -12.18
N PRO A 152 1.20 10.16 -11.22
CA PRO A 152 -0.21 9.84 -11.40
C PRO A 152 -0.79 10.72 -12.52
N GLY A 153 -1.30 10.10 -13.58
CA GLY A 153 -2.02 10.76 -14.68
C GLY A 153 -3.54 10.67 -14.53
N MET A 154 -4.27 11.64 -15.08
CA MET A 154 -5.74 11.57 -15.17
C MET A 154 -6.23 10.38 -16.00
N SER A 155 -5.41 9.91 -16.95
CA SER A 155 -5.65 8.68 -17.71
C SER A 155 -5.54 7.42 -16.85
N ASP A 156 -4.79 7.43 -15.75
CA ASP A 156 -4.66 6.27 -14.84
C ASP A 156 -5.87 6.15 -13.89
N LEU A 157 -6.63 7.23 -13.72
CA LEU A 157 -7.88 7.27 -12.96
C LEU A 157 -9.02 6.50 -13.64
N PHE A 158 -8.95 6.39 -14.98
CA PHE A 158 -9.93 5.71 -15.84
C PHE A 158 -9.28 4.63 -16.72
N GLY A 159 -7.97 4.45 -16.58
CA GLY A 159 -7.14 3.56 -17.36
C GLY A 159 -7.35 2.13 -16.90
N ALA A 160 -7.31 1.21 -17.85
CA ALA A 160 -7.41 -0.19 -17.53
C ALA A 160 -6.20 -0.63 -16.70
N VAL A 161 -6.50 -1.35 -15.63
CA VAL A 161 -5.51 -2.05 -14.82
C VAL A 161 -4.86 -3.08 -15.74
N ALA A 162 -3.75 -2.72 -16.39
CA ALA A 162 -2.85 -3.70 -16.94
C ALA A 162 -2.51 -4.64 -15.77
N SER A 163 -2.90 -5.92 -15.88
CA SER A 163 -2.60 -6.90 -14.86
C SER A 163 -1.14 -7.31 -15.04
N TRP A 164 -0.30 -6.90 -14.10
CA TRP A 164 1.13 -7.23 -14.09
C TRP A 164 1.41 -8.57 -13.38
N GLY A 165 0.44 -9.49 -13.45
CA GLY A 165 0.49 -10.80 -12.78
C GLY A 165 -0.08 -10.80 -11.36
N ALA A 166 0.09 -11.91 -10.66
CA ALA A 166 -0.40 -12.10 -9.29
C ALA A 166 0.58 -11.54 -8.25
N GLN A 167 0.06 -11.30 -7.05
CA GLN A 167 0.87 -10.99 -5.87
C GLN A 167 1.70 -12.22 -5.48
N PRO A 168 3.04 -12.09 -5.35
CA PRO A 168 3.89 -13.18 -4.86
C PRO A 168 3.83 -13.27 -3.33
N PRO A 169 4.38 -14.34 -2.72
CA PRO A 169 4.46 -14.45 -1.26
C PRO A 169 5.13 -13.26 -0.59
N LEU A 170 4.63 -12.85 0.58
CA LEU A 170 5.15 -11.73 1.38
C LEU A 170 6.46 -12.05 2.11
N TYR A 171 6.84 -13.32 2.16
CA TYR A 171 8.04 -13.80 2.85
C TYR A 171 8.85 -14.67 1.89
N LYS A 172 10.15 -14.37 1.77
CA LYS A 172 11.13 -15.25 1.14
C LYS A 172 11.71 -16.18 2.21
N THR A 173 11.91 -17.44 1.86
CA THR A 173 12.50 -18.44 2.75
C THR A 173 13.51 -19.30 2.00
N TYR A 174 14.48 -19.84 2.74
CA TYR A 174 15.49 -20.76 2.23
C TYR A 174 15.41 -22.06 3.05
N PRO A 175 14.52 -23.01 2.69
CA PRO A 175 14.23 -24.19 3.51
C PRO A 175 15.45 -25.10 3.71
N ASP A 176 16.32 -25.21 2.70
CA ASP A 176 17.50 -26.09 2.73
C ASP A 176 18.74 -25.44 3.36
N SER A 177 18.63 -24.18 3.81
CA SER A 177 19.74 -23.45 4.42
C SER A 177 19.91 -23.75 5.91
N LEU A 178 21.13 -23.64 6.42
CA LEU A 178 21.38 -23.61 7.87
C LEU A 178 20.68 -22.38 8.46
N ARG A 179 19.71 -22.63 9.36
CA ARG A 179 18.93 -21.59 10.03
C ARG A 179 19.46 -21.33 11.43
N ILE A 180 19.61 -20.05 11.78
CA ILE A 180 20.07 -19.58 13.09
C ILE A 180 19.00 -18.68 13.67
N MET A 181 18.40 -19.07 14.79
CA MET A 181 17.41 -18.25 15.49
C MET A 181 18.09 -17.05 16.13
N LEU A 182 17.52 -15.86 15.92
CA LEU A 182 17.97 -14.67 16.62
C LEU A 182 17.31 -14.63 18.00
N PRO A 183 18.03 -14.21 19.05
CA PRO A 183 17.40 -13.93 20.34
C PRO A 183 16.32 -12.85 20.14
N PRO A 184 15.25 -12.84 20.95
CA PRO A 184 14.30 -11.73 20.89
C PRO A 184 15.03 -10.40 21.13
N PRO A 185 14.59 -9.29 20.51
CA PRO A 185 15.15 -7.97 20.79
C PRO A 185 15.01 -7.72 22.30
N ASP A 186 16.11 -7.39 22.96
CA ASP A 186 16.08 -7.16 24.40
C ASP A 186 15.48 -5.79 24.75
N ASP A 187 14.97 -5.65 25.97
CA ASP A 187 14.31 -4.43 26.46
C ASP A 187 15.31 -3.35 26.89
N ARG A 188 16.58 -3.43 26.45
CA ARG A 188 17.59 -2.45 26.85
C ARG A 188 17.23 -1.08 26.27
N PRO A 189 17.02 -0.05 27.12
CA PRO A 189 16.65 1.26 26.63
C PRO A 189 17.81 1.84 25.82
N GLY A 190 17.49 2.33 24.63
CA GLY A 190 18.39 3.17 23.84
C GLY A 190 18.27 4.64 24.22
N LEU A 191 18.85 5.50 23.39
CA LEU A 191 18.68 6.95 23.45
C LEU A 191 17.22 7.36 23.17
N ALA A 192 16.84 8.53 23.68
CA ALA A 192 15.64 9.23 23.22
C ALA A 192 15.74 9.53 21.71
N LEU A 193 14.61 9.54 21.01
CA LEU A 193 14.57 9.67 19.55
C LEU A 193 15.24 10.97 19.07
N GLU A 194 14.97 12.09 19.75
CA GLU A 194 15.54 13.40 19.43
C GLU A 194 17.07 13.38 19.55
N THR A 195 17.58 12.74 20.59
CA THR A 195 19.02 12.57 20.81
C THR A 195 19.63 11.67 19.73
N ALA A 196 18.99 10.55 19.37
CA ALA A 196 19.45 9.67 18.30
C ALA A 196 19.50 10.41 16.95
N ILE A 197 18.49 11.22 16.62
CA ILE A 197 18.48 12.03 15.39
C ILE A 197 19.61 13.05 15.39
N GLN A 198 19.85 13.73 16.52
CA GLN A 198 20.91 14.74 16.65
C GLN A 198 22.32 14.14 16.54
N GLN A 199 22.54 12.98 17.16
CA GLN A 199 23.84 12.31 17.20
C GLN A 199 24.15 11.50 15.93
N ARG A 200 23.13 11.07 15.19
CA ARG A 200 23.31 10.22 14.00
C ARG A 200 24.25 10.87 13.00
N ARG A 201 25.34 10.16 12.66
CA ARG A 201 26.30 10.51 11.61
C ARG A 201 26.62 9.27 10.79
N SER A 202 27.17 9.48 9.60
CA SER A 202 27.75 8.39 8.80
C SER A 202 29.14 8.08 9.35
N VAL A 203 29.27 6.92 9.99
CA VAL A 203 30.51 6.47 10.63
C VAL A 203 31.21 5.48 9.71
N ARG A 204 32.49 5.72 9.43
CA ARG A 204 33.34 4.89 8.55
C ARG A 204 34.56 4.32 9.26
N HIS A 205 34.67 4.54 10.58
CA HIS A 205 35.77 4.06 11.41
C HIS A 205 35.21 3.13 12.49
N TYR A 206 35.42 1.83 12.30
CA TYR A 206 34.87 0.78 13.15
C TYR A 206 35.96 0.18 14.05
N SER A 207 35.57 -0.29 15.24
CA SER A 207 36.45 -1.03 16.13
C SER A 207 36.53 -2.50 15.70
N ASP A 208 37.54 -3.20 16.21
CA ASP A 208 37.69 -4.65 16.00
C ASP A 208 36.83 -5.48 16.96
N GLU A 209 36.08 -4.83 17.85
CA GLU A 209 35.17 -5.47 18.78
C GLU A 209 34.00 -6.12 18.00
N PRO A 210 33.70 -7.41 18.24
CA PRO A 210 32.57 -8.07 17.57
C PRO A 210 31.23 -7.50 18.06
N LEU A 211 30.23 -7.49 17.19
CA LEU A 211 28.84 -7.38 17.64
C LEU A 211 28.45 -8.66 18.34
N THR A 212 27.65 -8.56 19.39
CA THR A 212 26.93 -9.70 19.96
C THR A 212 25.76 -10.09 19.05
N LEU A 213 25.32 -11.35 19.13
CA LEU A 213 24.12 -11.80 18.42
C LEU A 213 22.87 -11.01 18.83
N ALA A 214 22.78 -10.59 20.10
CA ALA A 214 21.70 -9.76 20.62
C ALA A 214 21.71 -8.33 20.03
N GLU A 215 22.88 -7.71 19.85
CA GLU A 215 23.00 -6.42 19.18
C GLU A 215 22.55 -6.51 17.72
N LEU A 216 23.01 -7.55 16.99
CA LEU A 216 22.58 -7.77 15.60
C LEU A 216 21.07 -8.00 15.49
N SER A 217 20.52 -8.86 16.36
CA SER A 217 19.08 -9.11 16.47
C SER A 217 18.29 -7.81 16.63
N ARG A 218 18.69 -6.98 17.60
CA ARG A 218 18.04 -5.70 17.89
C ARG A 218 18.07 -4.77 16.67
N LEU A 219 19.21 -4.67 16.00
CA LEU A 219 19.34 -3.86 14.78
C LEU A 219 18.37 -4.33 13.70
N LEU A 220 18.30 -5.63 13.43
CA LEU A 220 17.40 -6.17 12.39
C LEU A 220 15.93 -6.00 12.75
N TYR A 221 15.58 -6.18 14.02
CA TYR A 221 14.24 -5.96 14.53
C TYR A 221 13.78 -4.51 14.32
N TYR A 222 14.56 -3.52 14.76
CA TYR A 222 14.18 -2.12 14.60
C TYR A 222 14.32 -1.61 13.16
N THR A 223 15.18 -2.22 12.34
CA THR A 223 15.28 -1.90 10.92
C THR A 223 13.96 -2.21 10.21
N GLY A 224 13.50 -3.46 10.28
CA GLY A 224 12.33 -3.92 9.51
C GLY A 224 11.64 -5.17 10.06
N GLY A 225 11.85 -5.52 11.33
CA GLY A 225 11.15 -6.63 12.00
C GLY A 225 9.65 -6.39 12.13
N ILE A 226 8.89 -7.49 12.27
CA ILE A 226 7.44 -7.43 12.57
C ILE A 226 7.26 -6.99 14.01
N ASN A 227 6.51 -5.91 14.24
CA ASN A 227 6.34 -5.31 15.57
C ASN A 227 4.89 -5.04 15.97
N ALA A 228 3.93 -5.30 15.07
CA ALA A 228 2.51 -5.17 15.34
C ALA A 228 1.69 -6.07 14.41
N GLU A 229 0.45 -6.34 14.81
CA GLU A 229 -0.54 -6.99 13.95
C GLU A 229 -1.86 -6.24 14.03
N ARG A 230 -2.47 -5.93 12.87
CA ARG A 230 -3.78 -5.28 12.78
C ARG A 230 -4.60 -5.93 11.69
N PHE A 231 -5.83 -6.34 12.01
CA PHE A 231 -6.75 -6.98 11.06
C PHE A 231 -6.14 -8.21 10.35
N GLY A 232 -5.29 -8.99 11.04
CA GLY A 232 -4.58 -10.14 10.47
C GLY A 232 -3.38 -9.79 9.59
N ILE A 233 -3.02 -8.50 9.48
CA ILE A 233 -1.84 -8.04 8.75
C ILE A 233 -0.70 -7.80 9.73
N LYS A 234 0.40 -8.52 9.56
CA LYS A 234 1.64 -8.31 10.31
C LYS A 234 2.37 -7.07 9.77
N LEU A 235 2.48 -6.05 10.62
CA LEU A 235 3.12 -4.78 10.32
C LEU A 235 4.59 -4.79 10.74
N ARG A 236 5.44 -4.12 9.96
CA ARG A 236 6.88 -3.99 10.21
C ARG A 236 7.25 -2.63 10.77
N ALA A 237 8.43 -2.56 11.38
CA ALA A 237 9.01 -1.33 11.93
C ALA A 237 9.16 -0.20 10.90
N ALA A 238 9.42 -0.55 9.63
CA ALA A 238 9.42 0.40 8.53
C ALA A 238 8.06 0.40 7.78
N PRO A 239 7.55 1.57 7.38
CA PRO A 239 6.34 1.65 6.55
C PRO A 239 6.61 1.16 5.12
N SER A 240 5.59 0.56 4.52
CA SER A 240 5.62 0.03 3.16
C SER A 240 4.33 0.38 2.42
N ALA A 241 4.44 0.69 1.13
CA ALA A 241 3.28 0.98 0.30
C ALA A 241 2.33 -0.23 0.25
N GLY A 242 1.10 -0.05 0.72
CA GLY A 242 0.08 -1.10 0.79
C GLY A 242 0.42 -2.29 1.68
N ALA A 243 1.37 -2.11 2.63
CA ALA A 243 1.91 -3.18 3.47
C ALA A 243 2.41 -4.40 2.67
N LEU A 244 2.99 -4.17 1.49
CA LEU A 244 3.43 -5.23 0.57
C LEU A 244 4.88 -5.70 0.79
N TYR A 245 5.68 -4.91 1.51
CA TYR A 245 7.03 -5.24 1.98
C TYR A 245 7.94 -5.89 0.91
N PRO A 246 8.21 -5.20 -0.22
CA PRO A 246 9.07 -5.69 -1.30
C PRO A 246 10.54 -5.87 -0.93
N ILE A 247 11.04 -5.23 0.13
CA ILE A 247 12.45 -5.27 0.46
C ILE A 247 12.81 -6.53 1.26
N GLU A 248 13.82 -7.26 0.79
CA GLU A 248 14.49 -8.32 1.53
C GLU A 248 15.83 -7.83 2.07
N THR A 249 16.22 -8.35 3.24
CA THR A 249 17.44 -7.95 3.96
C THR A 249 18.44 -9.08 3.95
N TYR A 250 19.61 -8.84 3.37
CA TYR A 250 20.76 -9.74 3.45
C TYR A 250 21.88 -9.10 4.26
N LEU A 251 22.77 -9.92 4.79
CA LEU A 251 23.93 -9.49 5.55
C LEU A 251 25.18 -10.19 5.05
N ALA A 252 26.21 -9.44 4.70
CA ALA A 252 27.59 -9.95 4.74
C ALA A 252 28.10 -9.80 6.17
N ILE A 253 28.19 -10.91 6.88
CA ILE A 253 28.68 -10.97 8.26
C ILE A 253 30.20 -11.06 8.22
N HIS A 254 30.85 -10.10 8.89
CA HIS A 254 32.30 -10.07 9.04
C HIS A 254 32.68 -10.54 10.44
N ARG A 255 32.16 -9.89 11.48
CA ARG A 255 32.54 -10.11 12.88
C ARG A 255 31.33 -9.92 13.79
N VAL A 256 30.60 -11.02 14.01
CA VAL A 256 29.50 -11.11 14.97
C VAL A 256 29.71 -12.38 15.81
N ALA A 257 29.58 -12.27 17.13
CA ALA A 257 29.72 -13.41 18.04
C ALA A 257 28.74 -14.52 17.66
N ASP A 258 29.21 -15.76 17.75
CA ASP A 258 28.46 -16.99 17.46
C ASP A 258 27.97 -17.11 15.99
N LEU A 259 28.43 -16.24 15.09
CA LEU A 259 28.21 -16.35 13.65
C LEU A 259 29.53 -16.48 12.91
N ARG A 260 29.56 -17.39 11.93
CA ARG A 260 30.69 -17.51 11.01
C ARG A 260 30.62 -16.38 9.97
N PRO A 261 31.76 -15.88 9.46
CA PRO A 261 31.74 -14.98 8.32
C PRO A 261 31.02 -15.60 7.13
N GLY A 262 30.14 -14.86 6.48
CA GLY A 262 29.23 -15.43 5.48
C GLY A 262 28.18 -14.45 4.98
N VAL A 263 27.44 -14.86 3.96
CA VAL A 263 26.24 -14.15 3.50
C VAL A 263 25.01 -14.82 4.10
N TYR A 264 24.16 -14.02 4.73
CA TYR A 264 22.94 -14.46 5.39
C TYR A 264 21.73 -13.71 4.86
N HIS A 265 20.58 -14.38 4.80
CA HIS A 265 19.27 -13.78 4.58
C HIS A 265 18.51 -13.65 5.90
N TYR A 266 17.93 -12.49 6.18
CA TYR A 266 17.09 -12.29 7.37
C TYR A 266 15.65 -12.72 7.11
N ASN A 267 15.25 -13.83 7.73
CA ASN A 267 13.88 -14.32 7.71
C ASN A 267 13.03 -13.53 8.71
N VAL A 268 12.35 -12.49 8.21
CA VAL A 268 11.53 -11.60 9.03
C VAL A 268 10.35 -12.30 9.75
N ALA A 269 9.78 -13.35 9.14
CA ALA A 269 8.61 -14.05 9.69
C ALA A 269 8.93 -14.80 11.00
N ASP A 270 10.12 -15.39 11.06
CA ASP A 270 10.56 -16.25 12.17
C ASP A 270 11.65 -15.56 13.02
N HIS A 271 12.02 -14.32 12.69
CA HIS A 271 13.15 -13.61 13.30
C HIS A 271 14.43 -14.47 13.37
N SER A 272 14.92 -14.89 12.20
CA SER A 272 16.08 -15.79 12.09
C SER A 272 16.96 -15.44 10.89
N LEU A 273 18.16 -16.02 10.85
CA LEU A 273 19.08 -15.91 9.72
C LEU A 273 19.17 -17.24 8.98
N SER A 274 19.17 -17.18 7.65
CA SER A 274 19.47 -18.31 6.76
C SER A 274 20.86 -18.12 6.16
N LEU A 275 21.76 -19.08 6.34
CA LEU A 275 23.10 -19.04 5.73
C LEU A 275 22.99 -19.31 4.22
N ILE A 276 23.31 -18.32 3.41
CA ILE A 276 23.26 -18.38 1.94
C ILE A 276 24.62 -18.79 1.38
N ARG A 277 25.69 -18.24 1.93
CA ARG A 277 27.07 -18.52 1.50
C ARG A 277 27.99 -18.59 2.71
N ASP A 278 28.61 -19.75 2.90
CA ASP A 278 29.59 -20.02 3.96
C ASP A 278 31.00 -19.64 3.50
N ALA A 279 31.27 -18.33 3.41
CA ALA A 279 32.56 -17.79 2.97
C ALA A 279 32.79 -16.37 3.51
N ASP A 280 34.05 -16.04 3.85
CA ASP A 280 34.43 -14.67 4.19
C ASP A 280 34.43 -13.81 2.92
N VAL A 281 33.40 -12.97 2.78
CA VAL A 281 33.19 -12.10 1.60
C VAL A 281 33.72 -10.68 1.80
N ARG A 282 34.50 -10.38 2.85
CA ARG A 282 35.00 -9.00 3.12
C ARG A 282 35.68 -8.36 1.90
N GLY A 283 36.57 -9.09 1.24
CA GLY A 283 37.30 -8.59 0.07
C GLY A 283 36.37 -8.35 -1.14
N GLU A 284 35.40 -9.23 -1.35
CA GLU A 284 34.35 -9.06 -2.36
C GLU A 284 33.49 -7.83 -2.05
N THR A 285 33.04 -7.67 -0.81
CA THR A 285 32.25 -6.53 -0.35
C THR A 285 32.97 -5.19 -0.59
N VAL A 286 34.27 -5.08 -0.30
CA VAL A 286 35.06 -3.86 -0.59
C VAL A 286 35.15 -3.62 -2.10
N ARG A 287 35.48 -4.65 -2.88
CA ARG A 287 35.62 -4.54 -4.35
C ARG A 287 34.29 -4.13 -5.01
N HIS A 288 33.19 -4.78 -4.63
CA HIS A 288 31.85 -4.51 -5.16
C HIS A 288 31.33 -3.14 -4.71
N GLY A 289 31.69 -2.69 -3.51
CA GLY A 289 31.44 -1.33 -3.03
C GLY A 289 32.43 -0.28 -3.54
N LEU A 290 33.00 -0.47 -4.73
CA LEU A 290 33.90 0.48 -5.40
C LEU A 290 35.15 0.82 -4.59
N MET A 291 35.77 -0.20 -3.99
CA MET A 291 37.02 -0.10 -3.21
C MET A 291 36.91 0.77 -1.94
N GLN A 292 35.71 0.96 -1.41
CA GLN A 292 35.51 1.66 -0.14
C GLN A 292 35.91 0.76 1.04
N GLU A 293 37.12 0.98 1.57
CA GLU A 293 37.76 0.11 2.58
C GLU A 293 36.93 -0.09 3.87
N PHE A 294 36.15 0.92 4.30
CA PHE A 294 35.35 0.82 5.52
C PHE A 294 34.29 -0.30 5.47
N LEU A 295 33.94 -0.77 4.26
CA LEU A 295 33.04 -1.90 4.04
C LEU A 295 33.66 -3.24 4.45
N GLY A 296 34.99 -3.32 4.52
CA GLY A 296 35.73 -4.51 4.98
C GLY A 296 36.09 -4.47 6.47
N THR A 297 36.02 -3.30 7.10
CA THR A 297 36.41 -3.11 8.51
C THR A 297 35.22 -3.03 9.47
N CYS A 298 33.99 -2.92 8.97
CA CYS A 298 32.78 -2.99 9.78
C CYS A 298 32.49 -4.40 10.31
N ASN A 299 31.52 -4.53 11.21
CA ASN A 299 31.10 -5.84 11.72
C ASN A 299 30.22 -6.61 10.74
N ALA A 300 29.39 -5.90 9.97
CA ALA A 300 28.58 -6.47 8.91
C ALA A 300 28.22 -5.40 7.87
N VAL A 301 27.88 -5.84 6.66
CA VAL A 301 27.22 -5.00 5.66
C VAL A 301 25.81 -5.52 5.43
N VAL A 302 24.81 -4.66 5.61
CA VAL A 302 23.40 -4.93 5.34
C VAL A 302 23.11 -4.55 3.90
N TYR A 303 22.49 -5.45 3.15
CA TYR A 303 22.04 -5.22 1.77
C TYR A 303 20.52 -5.28 1.73
N PHE A 304 19.93 -4.27 1.11
CA PHE A 304 18.52 -4.26 0.76
C PHE A 304 18.37 -4.62 -0.71
N THR A 305 17.60 -5.67 -0.96
CA THR A 305 17.18 -6.06 -2.31
C THR A 305 15.68 -5.86 -2.47
N VAL A 306 15.21 -5.68 -3.70
CA VAL A 306 13.79 -5.47 -3.99
C VAL A 306 13.24 -6.63 -4.81
N ILE A 307 12.23 -7.33 -4.28
CA ILE A 307 11.40 -8.22 -5.10
C ILE A 307 10.36 -7.36 -5.81
N LEU A 308 10.67 -6.89 -7.01
CA LEU A 308 9.83 -5.93 -7.75
C LEU A 308 8.40 -6.42 -7.93
N GLN A 309 8.23 -7.74 -8.09
CA GLN A 309 6.91 -8.34 -8.27
C GLN A 309 5.95 -8.08 -7.09
N ARG A 310 6.45 -7.86 -5.86
CA ARG A 310 5.61 -7.56 -4.68
C ARG A 310 4.89 -6.22 -4.77
N LEU A 311 5.45 -5.25 -5.49
CA LEU A 311 4.80 -3.94 -5.70
C LEU A 311 4.17 -3.82 -7.09
N ARG A 312 4.84 -4.30 -8.15
CA ARG A 312 4.43 -4.01 -9.53
C ARG A 312 3.07 -4.58 -9.93
N TRP A 313 2.62 -5.66 -9.29
CA TRP A 313 1.28 -6.20 -9.51
C TRP A 313 0.18 -5.19 -9.16
N ARG A 314 0.46 -4.29 -8.19
CA ARG A 314 -0.47 -3.26 -7.71
C ARG A 314 -0.14 -1.86 -8.22
N TYR A 315 1.13 -1.49 -8.22
CA TYR A 315 1.60 -0.12 -8.49
C TYR A 315 2.32 0.05 -9.83
N GLN A 316 2.38 -1.02 -10.65
CA GLN A 316 2.92 -0.99 -12.00
C GLN A 316 4.29 -0.29 -12.07
N GLU A 317 4.47 0.71 -12.93
CA GLU A 317 5.75 1.42 -13.13
C GLU A 317 6.14 2.29 -11.92
N ARG A 318 5.17 2.69 -11.10
CA ARG A 318 5.41 3.46 -9.87
C ARG A 318 5.98 2.60 -8.75
N ALA A 319 5.93 1.27 -8.88
CA ALA A 319 6.53 0.33 -7.93
C ALA A 319 7.99 0.67 -7.59
N TYR A 320 8.81 1.04 -8.59
CA TYR A 320 10.22 1.30 -8.35
C TYR A 320 10.46 2.52 -7.43
N ARG A 321 9.66 3.58 -7.55
CA ARG A 321 9.69 4.71 -6.57
C ARG A 321 9.39 4.24 -5.15
N TYR A 322 8.35 3.44 -4.98
CA TYR A 322 7.95 2.97 -3.64
C TYR A 322 9.01 2.05 -3.03
N ALA A 323 9.66 1.20 -3.84
CA ALA A 323 10.78 0.39 -3.39
C ALA A 323 11.94 1.24 -2.86
N LEU A 324 12.36 2.27 -3.59
CA LEU A 324 13.45 3.15 -3.16
C LEU A 324 13.11 3.95 -1.90
N LEU A 325 11.85 4.41 -1.77
CA LEU A 325 11.38 5.08 -0.55
C LEU A 325 11.45 4.13 0.66
N GLU A 326 11.00 2.89 0.50
CA GLU A 326 11.05 1.87 1.55
C GLU A 326 12.48 1.51 1.95
N ALA A 327 13.39 1.33 0.98
CA ALA A 327 14.81 1.13 1.26
C ALA A 327 15.40 2.30 2.07
N GLY A 328 14.97 3.54 1.78
CA GLY A 328 15.32 4.73 2.57
C GLY A 328 14.78 4.71 3.99
N HIS A 329 13.53 4.27 4.19
CA HIS A 329 12.95 4.12 5.54
C HIS A 329 13.71 3.08 6.37
N LEU A 330 13.98 1.90 5.80
CA LEU A 330 14.75 0.84 6.46
C LEU A 330 16.15 1.32 6.82
N ALA A 331 16.83 1.99 5.89
CA ALA A 331 18.15 2.56 6.12
C ALA A 331 18.17 3.56 7.28
N GLN A 332 17.19 4.46 7.33
CA GLN A 332 17.11 5.45 8.41
C GLN A 332 16.79 4.79 9.76
N ASN A 333 15.92 3.77 9.78
CA ASN A 333 15.69 2.98 10.99
C ASN A 333 16.97 2.31 11.48
N LEU A 334 17.76 1.70 10.58
CA LEU A 334 19.04 1.09 10.93
C LEU A 334 20.02 2.12 11.51
N TYR A 335 20.12 3.30 10.89
CA TYR A 335 20.92 4.42 11.41
C TYR A 335 20.52 4.81 12.83
N LEU A 336 19.22 4.99 13.08
CA LEU A 336 18.72 5.42 14.39
C LEU A 336 18.89 4.32 15.44
N ALA A 337 18.59 3.06 15.10
CA ALA A 337 18.78 1.92 15.99
C ALA A 337 20.26 1.75 16.37
N ALA A 338 21.18 1.85 15.40
CA ALA A 338 22.61 1.77 15.67
C ALA A 338 23.10 2.92 16.55
N THR A 339 22.75 4.17 16.18
CA THR A 339 23.15 5.37 16.95
C THR A 339 22.65 5.28 18.39
N SER A 340 21.40 4.85 18.58
CA SER A 340 20.75 4.69 19.88
C SER A 340 21.46 3.70 20.82
N HIS A 341 22.29 2.80 20.27
CA HIS A 341 23.05 1.80 21.01
C HIS A 341 24.57 1.95 20.83
N GLY A 342 25.05 3.15 20.47
CA GLY A 342 26.49 3.44 20.38
C GLY A 342 27.22 2.73 19.24
N MET A 343 26.50 2.35 18.19
CA MET A 343 27.05 1.76 16.97
C MET A 343 27.00 2.76 15.81
N GLY A 344 27.88 2.55 14.83
CA GLY A 344 28.00 3.37 13.64
C GLY A 344 27.39 2.69 12.41
N VAL A 345 26.80 3.49 11.53
CA VAL A 345 26.32 3.06 10.21
C VAL A 345 26.87 3.99 9.14
N CYS A 346 27.17 3.45 7.96
CA CYS A 346 27.39 4.26 6.76
C CYS A 346 26.74 3.58 5.56
N ALA A 347 25.80 4.31 4.95
CA ALA A 347 25.11 3.86 3.76
C ALA A 347 25.88 4.20 2.49
N VAL A 348 25.78 3.33 1.48
CA VAL A 348 26.43 3.42 0.18
C VAL A 348 25.39 3.16 -0.89
N GLY A 349 25.16 4.16 -1.75
CA GLY A 349 24.21 4.07 -2.86
C GLY A 349 24.83 3.67 -4.20
N ALA A 350 26.16 3.55 -4.28
CA ALA A 350 26.87 3.17 -5.48
C ALA A 350 27.73 1.93 -5.22
N PHE A 351 27.43 0.85 -5.94
CA PHE A 351 28.13 -0.42 -5.91
C PHE A 351 28.00 -1.06 -7.29
N LEU A 352 28.75 -2.13 -7.55
CA LEU A 352 28.62 -2.92 -8.77
C LEU A 352 27.41 -3.86 -8.61
N ASP A 353 26.25 -3.45 -9.12
CA ASP A 353 24.95 -4.11 -8.89
C ASP A 353 24.97 -5.60 -9.23
N ASP A 354 25.44 -5.96 -10.42
CA ASP A 354 25.46 -7.35 -10.90
C ASP A 354 26.32 -8.25 -10.02
N GLU A 355 27.46 -7.74 -9.57
CA GLU A 355 28.37 -8.47 -8.70
C GLU A 355 27.83 -8.60 -7.28
N VAL A 356 27.17 -7.57 -6.75
CA VAL A 356 26.45 -7.68 -5.47
C VAL A 356 25.32 -8.70 -5.59
N ASN A 357 24.53 -8.67 -6.67
CA ASN A 357 23.45 -9.62 -6.91
C ASN A 357 23.97 -11.06 -6.95
N ALA A 358 25.07 -11.30 -7.69
CA ALA A 358 25.72 -12.60 -7.75
C ALA A 358 26.23 -13.06 -6.38
N MET A 359 26.85 -12.17 -5.59
CA MET A 359 27.33 -12.47 -4.24
C MET A 359 26.19 -12.85 -3.29
N LEU A 360 25.02 -12.21 -3.42
CA LEU A 360 23.82 -12.49 -2.63
C LEU A 360 23.01 -13.69 -3.12
N GLY A 361 23.32 -14.23 -4.31
CA GLY A 361 22.58 -15.33 -4.93
C GLY A 361 21.21 -14.91 -5.46
N VAL A 362 21.06 -13.66 -5.92
CA VAL A 362 19.84 -13.13 -6.55
C VAL A 362 20.09 -12.83 -8.04
N ASP A 363 19.02 -12.77 -8.83
CA ASP A 363 19.11 -12.74 -10.30
C ASP A 363 19.32 -11.35 -10.91
N GLY A 364 19.14 -10.28 -10.14
CA GLY A 364 19.28 -8.89 -10.62
C GLY A 364 18.11 -8.40 -11.48
N GLU A 365 17.14 -9.26 -11.81
CA GLU A 365 15.99 -8.91 -12.66
C GLU A 365 14.67 -8.91 -11.87
N ARG A 366 14.39 -10.01 -11.16
CA ARG A 366 13.19 -10.16 -10.31
C ARG A 366 13.46 -9.69 -8.90
N GLU A 367 14.68 -9.94 -8.43
CA GLU A 367 15.21 -9.46 -7.15
C GLU A 367 16.59 -8.85 -7.36
N ALA A 368 16.72 -7.57 -7.03
CA ALA A 368 17.95 -6.81 -7.26
C ALA A 368 18.33 -5.98 -6.02
N ALA A 369 19.61 -5.90 -5.70
CA ALA A 369 20.15 -4.99 -4.71
C ALA A 369 19.89 -3.54 -5.10
N VAL A 370 19.46 -2.73 -4.14
CA VAL A 370 19.17 -1.29 -4.35
C VAL A 370 19.87 -0.39 -3.34
N TYR A 371 20.36 -0.96 -2.23
CA TYR A 371 21.03 -0.18 -1.20
C TYR A 371 21.90 -1.08 -0.30
N MET A 372 23.06 -0.57 0.15
CA MET A 372 23.89 -1.28 1.13
C MET A 372 24.37 -0.35 2.25
N LEU A 373 24.55 -0.89 3.45
CA LEU A 373 24.91 -0.15 4.66
C LEU A 373 25.93 -0.92 5.49
N ALA A 374 27.11 -0.35 5.70
CA ALA A 374 28.06 -0.88 6.68
C ALA A 374 27.59 -0.54 8.10
N VAL A 375 27.68 -1.51 9.01
CA VAL A 375 27.30 -1.37 10.41
C VAL A 375 28.35 -1.99 11.33
N GLY A 376 28.63 -1.33 12.45
CA GLY A 376 29.56 -1.89 13.44
C GLY A 376 29.77 -1.01 14.66
N LYS A 377 30.52 -1.54 15.62
CA LYS A 377 30.97 -0.81 16.80
C LYS A 377 31.96 0.28 16.40
N THR A 378 31.86 1.44 17.02
CA THR A 378 32.71 2.60 16.70
C THR A 378 33.98 2.58 17.56
N ARG A 379 35.09 3.14 17.04
CA ARG A 379 36.32 3.34 17.84
C ARG A 379 36.18 4.46 18.85
N ASP A 380 35.44 5.51 18.48
CA ASP A 380 35.18 6.67 19.32
C ASP A 380 33.70 6.66 19.75
N ARG A 381 33.45 6.70 21.06
CA ARG A 381 32.11 7.02 21.58
C ARG A 381 31.92 8.53 21.41
N VAL A 382 31.32 8.93 20.30
CA VAL A 382 30.97 10.34 20.03
C VAL A 382 29.87 10.80 20.98
#